data_AF-A0A956TIQ7-F1
#
_entry.id   AF-A0A956TIQ7-F1
#
_cell.length_a   1.000
_cell.length_b   1.000
_cell.length_c   1.000
_cell.angle_alpha   90.00
_cell.angle_beta   90.00
_cell.angle_gamma   90.00
#
_symmetry.space_group_name_H-M   'P 1'
#
loop_
_entity.id
_entity.type
_entity.pdbx_description
1 polymer ?
#
loop_
_entity_poly.entity_id
_entity_poly.type
_entity_poly.pdbx_seq_one_letter_code
_entity_poly.pdbx_strand_id
1 'polypeptide(L)'
;MPFDHGLGAQYEFSWEILRLFLEGFSPIDLTGLPLASRQEAVDFLVPYGYDMTNAQDRAVVEEVHQEAVAFIERFLCPGIRDGDLNLVVPVEISKPNDVLDLLVWASDTDRGLVAQWACGVLRVMHTISHANRAMRTPYYDVIKDQILGRFQEHIATDDTGQLRLGTGEGSVALMGVFYKEQKSRSSLILKLLHKPDNVASEVYDRMGVKMITQTKVEALLALKYLR
;
A
#
# COMPACT_ATOMS: atom_id res chain seq x y z
N MET A 1 45.32 -18.86 -36.13
CA MET A 1 45.33 -17.54 -35.48
C MET A 1 43.95 -17.31 -34.89
N PRO A 2 43.77 -17.39 -33.56
CA PRO A 2 42.51 -17.03 -32.93
C PRO A 2 42.51 -15.53 -32.63
N PHE A 3 41.40 -14.87 -32.93
CA PHE A 3 41.18 -13.47 -32.57
C PHE A 3 40.89 -13.35 -31.06
N ASP A 4 41.47 -12.29 -30.53
CA ASP A 4 41.71 -12.00 -29.12
C ASP A 4 40.44 -11.64 -28.34
N HIS A 5 40.46 -11.98 -27.06
CA HIS A 5 39.47 -11.64 -26.06
C HIS A 5 39.55 -10.16 -25.71
N GLY A 6 38.43 -9.45 -25.75
CA GLY A 6 38.33 -8.15 -25.10
C GLY A 6 37.06 -7.42 -25.51
N LEU A 7 36.14 -7.25 -24.56
CA LEU A 7 35.03 -6.26 -24.48
C LEU A 7 33.75 -6.81 -23.78
N GLY A 8 33.79 -7.98 -23.14
CA GLY A 8 32.63 -8.55 -22.44
C GLY A 8 32.52 -8.26 -20.93
N ALA A 9 33.39 -7.44 -20.35
CA ALA A 9 33.58 -7.39 -18.88
C ALA A 9 33.51 -5.97 -18.28
N GLN A 10 32.58 -5.11 -18.72
CA GLN A 10 32.43 -3.78 -18.10
C GLN A 10 31.02 -3.31 -17.75
N TYR A 11 29.99 -4.10 -18.00
CA TYR A 11 28.66 -3.80 -17.50
C TYR A 11 27.97 -5.09 -17.08
N GLU A 12 28.00 -5.40 -15.78
CA GLU A 12 27.13 -6.41 -15.19
C GLU A 12 25.73 -5.82 -15.10
N PHE A 13 25.05 -5.80 -16.24
CA PHE A 13 23.76 -5.14 -16.38
C PHE A 13 22.66 -6.05 -15.80
N SER A 14 22.03 -5.64 -14.70
CA SER A 14 20.89 -6.38 -14.12
C SER A 14 19.66 -6.21 -15.02
N TRP A 15 19.34 -7.25 -15.78
CA TRP A 15 18.15 -7.32 -16.63
C TRP A 15 16.85 -7.16 -15.83
N GLU A 16 16.85 -7.45 -14.52
CA GLU A 16 15.72 -7.21 -13.62
C GLU A 16 15.45 -5.70 -13.44
N ILE A 17 16.51 -4.88 -13.35
CA ILE A 17 16.41 -3.42 -13.28
C ILE A 17 15.91 -2.84 -14.61
N LEU A 18 16.28 -3.40 -15.76
CA LEU A 18 15.72 -2.95 -17.06
C LEU A 18 14.20 -3.20 -17.16
N ARG A 19 13.74 -4.37 -16.71
CA ARG A 19 12.32 -4.71 -16.70
C ARG A 19 11.52 -3.83 -15.75
N LEU A 20 12.11 -3.45 -14.62
CA LEU A 20 11.55 -2.47 -13.70
C LEU A 20 11.16 -1.16 -14.40
N PHE A 21 12.06 -0.62 -15.23
CA PHE A 21 11.84 0.64 -15.94
C PHE A 21 10.95 0.51 -17.17
N LEU A 22 11.00 -0.62 -17.90
CA LEU A 22 10.29 -0.80 -19.16
C LEU A 22 8.89 -1.39 -19.03
N GLU A 23 8.65 -2.25 -18.03
CA GLU A 23 7.41 -3.04 -17.91
C GLU A 23 6.51 -2.56 -16.75
N GLY A 24 6.93 -1.54 -15.99
CA GLY A 24 6.17 -1.04 -14.84
C GLY A 24 6.19 -1.98 -13.63
N PHE A 25 7.12 -2.93 -13.60
CA PHE A 25 7.34 -3.84 -12.48
C PHE A 25 7.70 -3.05 -11.21
N SER A 26 7.19 -3.50 -10.06
CA SER A 26 7.51 -2.87 -8.77
C SER A 26 8.91 -3.29 -8.31
N PRO A 27 9.72 -2.39 -7.70
CA PRO A 27 11.01 -2.76 -7.10
C PRO A 27 10.88 -3.83 -6.03
N ILE A 28 9.66 -4.04 -5.53
CA ILE A 28 9.26 -5.11 -4.63
C ILE A 28 9.50 -6.49 -5.25
N ASP A 29 9.41 -6.67 -6.56
CA ASP A 29 9.57 -7.99 -7.18
C ASP A 29 11.02 -8.33 -7.57
N LEU A 30 11.95 -7.40 -7.32
CA LEU A 30 13.37 -7.70 -7.47
C LEU A 30 13.76 -8.82 -6.51
N THR A 31 14.53 -9.77 -7.02
CA THR A 31 14.97 -10.90 -6.19
C THR A 31 16.00 -10.42 -5.16
N GLY A 32 16.72 -9.33 -5.42
CA GLY A 32 17.58 -8.62 -4.48
C GLY A 32 17.87 -7.20 -4.97
N LEU A 33 18.36 -6.33 -4.08
CA LEU A 33 18.87 -5.02 -4.45
C LEU A 33 20.38 -5.15 -4.67
N PRO A 34 20.95 -4.80 -5.84
CA PRO A 34 22.39 -4.91 -6.05
C PRO A 34 23.09 -3.63 -5.55
N LEU A 35 22.93 -3.28 -4.27
CA LEU A 35 23.62 -2.13 -3.68
C LEU A 35 24.94 -2.60 -3.06
N ALA A 36 26.04 -2.11 -3.61
CA ALA A 36 27.40 -2.47 -3.19
C ALA A 36 27.93 -1.56 -2.05
N SER A 37 27.26 -0.45 -1.75
CA SER A 37 27.72 0.49 -0.73
C SER A 37 26.61 1.28 -0.03
N ARG A 38 26.94 1.85 1.13
CA ARG A 38 26.06 2.77 1.87
C ARG A 38 25.74 4.03 1.05
N GLN A 39 26.67 4.50 0.21
CA GLN A 39 26.42 5.65 -0.65
C GLN A 39 25.36 5.32 -1.70
N GLU A 40 25.44 4.14 -2.31
CA GLU A 40 24.40 3.67 -3.24
C GLU A 40 23.03 3.52 -2.56
N ALA A 41 23.00 3.13 -1.28
CA ALA A 41 21.76 3.10 -0.51
C ALA A 41 21.16 4.50 -0.27
N VAL A 42 22.00 5.53 -0.08
CA VAL A 42 21.54 6.93 -0.04
C VAL A 42 20.99 7.36 -1.39
N ASP A 43 21.74 7.10 -2.46
CA ASP A 43 21.36 7.49 -3.82
C ASP A 43 20.07 6.78 -4.26
N PHE A 44 19.83 5.55 -3.78
CA PHE A 44 18.61 4.79 -4.02
C PHE A 44 17.35 5.47 -3.44
N LEU A 45 17.47 6.23 -2.34
CA LEU A 45 16.35 6.91 -1.71
C LEU A 45 16.02 8.27 -2.35
N VAL A 46 16.94 8.85 -3.13
CA VAL A 46 16.72 10.14 -3.82
C VAL A 46 15.52 10.11 -4.77
N PRO A 47 15.32 9.10 -5.65
CA PRO A 47 14.10 8.97 -6.46
C PRO A 47 12.80 8.81 -5.64
N TYR A 48 12.90 8.33 -4.39
CA TYR A 48 11.79 8.30 -3.45
C TYR A 48 11.51 9.68 -2.82
N GLY A 49 12.30 10.68 -3.15
CA GLY A 49 12.17 12.05 -2.67
C GLY A 49 12.72 12.26 -1.27
N TYR A 50 13.62 11.38 -0.81
CA TYR A 50 14.27 11.51 0.49
C TYR A 50 15.73 11.89 0.32
N ASP A 51 16.12 13.03 0.90
CA ASP A 51 17.51 13.42 1.07
C ASP A 51 18.00 12.99 2.46
N MET A 52 18.82 11.94 2.52
CA MET A 52 19.33 11.41 3.79
C MET A 52 20.34 12.33 4.49
N THR A 53 20.73 13.46 3.89
CA THR A 53 21.47 14.53 4.57
C THR A 53 20.55 15.49 5.33
N ASN A 54 19.26 15.50 5.00
CA ASN A 54 18.23 16.28 5.67
C ASN A 54 17.64 15.51 6.87
N ALA A 55 17.68 16.13 8.05
CA ALA A 55 17.14 15.53 9.28
C ALA A 55 15.62 15.24 9.22
N GLN A 56 14.86 16.03 8.47
CA GLN A 56 13.40 15.86 8.33
C GLN A 56 13.09 14.62 7.49
N ASP A 57 13.78 14.46 6.35
CA ASP A 57 13.60 13.31 5.47
C ASP A 57 14.04 12.02 6.17
N ARG A 58 15.16 12.07 6.92
CA ARG A 58 15.58 10.96 7.79
C ARG A 58 14.49 10.56 8.79
N ALA A 59 13.84 11.54 9.44
CA ALA A 59 12.77 11.27 10.39
C ALA A 59 11.54 10.63 9.71
N VAL A 60 11.21 11.05 8.48
CA VAL A 60 10.12 10.46 7.71
C VAL A 60 10.45 9.01 7.33
N VAL A 61 11.67 8.73 6.89
CA VAL A 61 12.11 7.36 6.55
C VAL A 61 12.06 6.44 7.78
N GLU A 62 12.49 6.95 8.94
CA GLU A 62 12.38 6.24 10.23
C GLU A 62 10.93 5.98 10.63
N GLU A 63 10.03 6.97 10.48
CA GLU A 63 8.60 6.80 10.77
C GLU A 63 7.98 5.71 9.88
N VAL A 64 8.33 5.71 8.58
CA VAL A 64 7.87 4.68 7.63
C VAL A 64 8.41 3.30 8.00
N HIS A 65 9.66 3.21 8.46
CA HIS A 65 10.25 1.96 8.94
C HIS A 65 9.51 1.43 10.17
N GLN A 66 9.29 2.27 11.18
CA GLN A 66 8.57 1.89 12.41
C GLN A 66 7.14 1.44 12.08
N GLU A 67 6.46 2.14 11.18
CA GLU A 67 5.15 1.74 10.70
C GLU A 67 5.18 0.38 9.99
N ALA A 68 6.19 0.14 9.14
CA ALA A 68 6.35 -1.12 8.43
C ALA A 68 6.57 -2.30 9.39
N VAL A 69 7.44 -2.14 10.39
CA VAL A 69 7.69 -3.16 11.42
C VAL A 69 6.41 -3.45 12.20
N ALA A 70 5.74 -2.42 12.71
CA ALA A 70 4.49 -2.58 13.46
C ALA A 70 3.39 -3.23 12.60
N PHE A 71 3.34 -2.93 11.30
CA PHE A 71 2.42 -3.55 10.37
C PHE A 71 2.71 -5.06 10.22
N ILE A 72 3.99 -5.42 10.00
CA ILE A 72 4.42 -6.81 9.86
C ILE A 72 4.12 -7.60 11.13
N GLU A 73 4.50 -7.07 12.29
CA GLU A 73 4.27 -7.71 13.59
C GLU A 73 2.79 -7.94 13.86
N ARG A 74 1.93 -7.00 13.45
CA ARG A 74 0.49 -7.09 13.67
C ARG A 74 -0.22 -8.03 12.71
N PHE A 75 0.17 -8.04 11.44
CA PHE A 75 -0.62 -8.69 10.39
C PHE A 75 0.04 -9.90 9.75
N LEU A 76 1.36 -10.01 9.78
CA LEU A 76 2.11 -11.06 9.08
C LEU A 76 2.85 -12.01 10.02
N CYS A 77 3.20 -11.56 11.23
CA CYS A 77 3.85 -12.40 12.24
C CYS A 77 2.93 -13.38 12.98
N PRO A 78 1.63 -13.10 13.23
CA PRO A 78 0.77 -14.06 13.90
C PRO A 78 0.61 -15.35 13.07
N GLY A 79 0.63 -16.50 13.74
CA GLY A 79 0.33 -17.79 13.14
C GLY A 79 -1.07 -17.80 12.51
N ILE A 80 -1.23 -18.50 11.38
CA ILE A 80 -2.49 -18.49 10.63
C ILE A 80 -3.53 -19.40 11.28
N ARG A 81 -3.08 -20.50 11.89
CA ARG A 81 -3.93 -21.52 12.51
C ARG A 81 -3.61 -21.65 14.00
N ASP A 82 -4.57 -22.18 14.75
CA ASP A 82 -4.35 -22.55 16.15
C ASP A 82 -3.20 -23.55 16.24
N GLY A 83 -2.16 -23.18 17.00
CA GLY A 83 -0.95 -23.97 17.20
C GLY A 83 0.23 -23.61 16.29
N ASP A 84 0.06 -22.71 15.31
CA ASP A 84 1.18 -22.19 14.52
C ASP A 84 2.09 -21.29 15.38
N LEU A 85 3.40 -21.34 15.13
CA LEU A 85 4.35 -20.44 15.77
C LEU A 85 4.23 -19.04 15.17
N ASN A 86 4.25 -18.03 16.03
CA ASN A 86 4.38 -16.65 15.60
C ASN A 86 5.80 -16.39 15.09
N LEU A 87 5.93 -15.70 13.97
CA LEU A 87 7.20 -15.17 13.52
C LEU A 87 7.61 -13.99 14.41
N VAL A 88 8.91 -13.78 14.55
CA VAL A 88 9.48 -12.65 15.31
C VAL A 88 10.43 -11.90 14.41
N VAL A 89 10.21 -10.58 14.28
CA VAL A 89 11.13 -9.70 13.55
C VAL A 89 12.44 -9.60 14.34
N PRO A 90 13.61 -9.86 13.73
CA PRO A 90 14.89 -9.73 14.41
C PRO A 90 15.11 -8.32 14.97
N VAL A 91 15.86 -8.19 16.07
CA VAL A 91 16.07 -6.89 16.73
C VAL A 91 16.85 -5.93 15.85
N GLU A 92 17.80 -6.45 15.07
CA GLU A 92 18.62 -5.70 14.13
C GLU A 92 17.76 -5.09 13.02
N ILE A 93 16.65 -5.74 12.68
CA ILE A 93 15.72 -5.31 11.64
C ILE A 93 14.67 -4.34 12.19
N SER A 94 14.15 -4.61 13.40
CA SER A 94 13.14 -3.77 14.04
C SER A 94 13.72 -2.49 14.64
N LYS A 95 15.00 -2.50 15.01
CA LYS A 95 15.73 -1.37 15.60
C LYS A 95 17.17 -1.29 15.03
N PRO A 96 17.32 -1.02 13.73
CA PRO A 96 18.63 -0.80 13.15
C PRO A 96 19.27 0.47 13.74
N ASN A 97 20.60 0.58 13.68
CA ASN A 97 21.27 1.83 14.04
C ASN A 97 20.97 2.92 12.99
N ASP A 98 20.85 2.53 11.73
CA ASP A 98 20.38 3.36 10.64
C ASP A 98 19.51 2.54 9.67
N VAL A 99 18.38 3.07 9.24
CA VAL A 99 17.47 2.42 8.28
C VAL A 99 18.18 2.08 6.96
N LEU A 100 19.23 2.82 6.59
CA LEU A 100 20.07 2.49 5.43
C LEU A 100 20.72 1.10 5.54
N ASP A 101 20.93 0.59 6.75
CA ASP A 101 21.50 -0.74 6.97
C ASP A 101 20.57 -1.82 6.39
N LEU A 102 19.25 -1.60 6.36
CA LEU A 102 18.30 -2.53 5.74
C LEU A 102 18.54 -2.67 4.23
N LEU A 103 18.85 -1.57 3.53
CA LEU A 103 19.15 -1.58 2.10
C LEU A 103 20.44 -2.38 1.82
N VAL A 104 21.44 -2.22 2.68
CA VAL A 104 22.70 -2.96 2.58
C VAL A 104 22.49 -4.45 2.89
N TRP A 105 21.78 -4.79 3.96
CA TRP A 105 21.51 -6.18 4.33
C TRP A 105 20.63 -6.91 3.31
N ALA A 106 19.66 -6.22 2.71
CA ALA A 106 18.84 -6.78 1.63
C ALA A 106 19.61 -7.01 0.33
N SER A 107 20.83 -6.46 0.23
CA SER A 107 21.74 -6.64 -0.92
C SER A 107 22.70 -7.81 -0.74
N ASP A 108 22.65 -8.50 0.41
CA ASP A 108 23.50 -9.66 0.69
C ASP A 108 23.15 -10.86 -0.20
N THR A 109 24.15 -11.36 -0.93
CA THR A 109 24.03 -12.49 -1.86
C THR A 109 23.73 -13.82 -1.19
N ASP A 110 24.12 -14.00 0.08
CA ASP A 110 23.91 -15.26 0.80
C ASP A 110 22.46 -15.44 1.24
N ARG A 111 21.63 -14.39 1.11
CA ARG A 111 20.18 -14.38 1.45
C ARG A 111 19.87 -15.02 2.79
N GLY A 112 20.72 -14.76 3.79
CA GLY A 112 20.50 -15.20 5.16
C GLY A 112 19.21 -14.64 5.76
N LEU A 113 18.85 -15.11 6.95
CA LEU A 113 17.60 -14.70 7.62
C LEU A 113 17.47 -13.17 7.74
N VAL A 114 18.55 -12.47 8.08
CA VAL A 114 18.59 -11.01 8.19
C VAL A 114 18.29 -10.34 6.84
N ALA A 115 18.92 -10.81 5.75
CA ALA A 115 18.69 -10.27 4.41
C ALA A 115 17.24 -10.45 3.95
N GLN A 116 16.63 -11.62 4.24
CA GLN A 116 15.23 -11.87 3.92
C GLN A 116 14.27 -10.96 4.69
N TRP A 117 14.52 -10.77 5.99
CA TRP A 117 13.74 -9.84 6.80
C TRP A 117 13.93 -8.39 6.35
N ALA A 118 15.16 -7.97 6.06
CA ALA A 118 15.44 -6.64 5.54
C ALA A 118 14.69 -6.38 4.22
N CYS A 119 14.74 -7.33 3.28
CA CYS A 119 13.98 -7.27 2.04
C CYS A 119 12.47 -7.19 2.32
N GLY A 120 11.94 -8.03 3.20
CA GLY A 120 10.52 -8.03 3.59
C GLY A 120 10.06 -6.69 4.16
N VAL A 121 10.82 -6.10 5.08
CA VAL A 121 10.54 -4.79 5.66
C VAL A 121 10.58 -3.70 4.59
N LEU A 122 11.61 -3.68 3.73
CA LEU A 122 11.73 -2.70 2.65
C LEU A 122 10.55 -2.74 1.67
N ARG A 123 10.01 -3.94 1.38
CA ARG A 123 8.81 -4.09 0.54
C ARG A 123 7.58 -3.45 1.19
N VAL A 124 7.41 -3.61 2.50
CA VAL A 124 6.31 -2.97 3.24
C VAL A 124 6.53 -1.45 3.32
N MET A 125 7.75 -0.98 3.58
CA MET A 125 8.10 0.44 3.59
C MET A 125 7.82 1.12 2.23
N HIS A 126 8.18 0.46 1.13
CA HIS A 126 7.87 0.91 -0.23
C HIS A 126 6.35 1.07 -0.40
N THR A 127 5.59 0.03 -0.03
CA THR A 127 4.12 0.04 -0.12
C THR A 127 3.50 1.17 0.68
N ILE A 128 3.98 1.40 1.91
CA ILE A 128 3.56 2.51 2.78
C ILE A 128 3.87 3.87 2.14
N SER A 129 5.06 4.03 1.57
CA SER A 129 5.45 5.27 0.87
C SER A 129 4.54 5.57 -0.33
N HIS A 130 4.16 4.54 -1.09
CA HIS A 130 3.17 4.67 -2.17
C HIS A 130 1.77 4.99 -1.65
N ALA A 131 1.32 4.33 -0.58
CA ALA A 131 0.05 4.63 0.06
C ALA A 131 -0.01 6.08 0.56
N ASN A 132 1.07 6.59 1.16
CA ASN A 132 1.20 7.98 1.61
C ASN A 132 1.04 8.98 0.47
N ARG A 133 1.75 8.76 -0.65
CA ARG A 133 1.63 9.60 -1.84
C ARG A 133 0.20 9.60 -2.39
N ALA A 134 -0.44 8.43 -2.46
CA ALA A 134 -1.82 8.31 -2.93
C ALA A 134 -2.82 9.03 -2.00
N MET A 135 -2.58 9.01 -0.68
CA MET A 135 -3.41 9.69 0.31
C MET A 135 -3.24 11.21 0.33
N ARG A 136 -2.10 11.73 -0.15
CA ARG A 136 -1.76 13.16 -0.14
C ARG A 136 -2.43 13.97 -1.26
N THR A 137 -3.42 13.44 -1.97
CA THR A 137 -4.14 14.25 -2.96
C THR A 137 -4.94 15.33 -2.21
N PRO A 138 -4.60 16.63 -2.32
CA PRO A 138 -5.26 17.69 -1.54
C PRO A 138 -6.74 17.87 -1.89
N TYR A 139 -7.17 17.26 -3.00
CA TYR A 139 -8.54 17.23 -3.46
C TYR A 139 -9.33 16.01 -2.96
N TYR A 140 -8.75 15.11 -2.17
CA TYR A 140 -9.43 13.87 -1.76
C TYR A 140 -10.71 14.18 -0.97
N ASP A 141 -10.64 15.09 0.01
CA ASP A 141 -11.82 15.47 0.79
C ASP A 141 -12.87 16.17 -0.08
N VAL A 142 -12.45 17.01 -1.03
CA VAL A 142 -13.36 17.69 -1.96
C VAL A 142 -14.04 16.69 -2.91
N ILE A 143 -13.29 15.73 -3.47
CA ILE A 143 -13.82 14.67 -4.34
C ILE A 143 -14.75 13.75 -3.55
N LYS A 144 -14.40 13.45 -2.30
CA LYS A 144 -15.21 12.66 -1.37
C LYS A 144 -16.55 13.32 -1.10
N ASP A 145 -16.56 14.60 -0.73
CA ASP A 145 -17.79 15.33 -0.45
C ASP A 145 -18.66 15.45 -1.72
N GLN A 146 -18.05 15.65 -2.89
CA GLN A 146 -18.78 15.66 -4.17
C GLN A 146 -19.40 14.31 -4.54
N ILE A 147 -18.74 13.19 -4.24
CA ILE A 147 -19.25 11.85 -4.60
C ILE A 147 -20.26 11.36 -3.56
N LEU A 148 -19.93 11.43 -2.27
CA LEU A 148 -20.81 10.96 -1.19
C LEU A 148 -22.00 11.89 -0.99
N GLY A 149 -21.82 13.21 -1.17
CA GLY A 149 -22.88 14.21 -1.06
C GLY A 149 -24.06 13.92 -1.99
N ARG A 150 -23.80 13.45 -3.21
CA ARG A 150 -24.87 13.05 -4.16
C ARG A 150 -25.76 11.94 -3.59
N PHE A 151 -25.21 10.98 -2.87
CA PHE A 151 -26.02 9.93 -2.24
C PHE A 151 -26.76 10.46 -1.00
N GLN A 152 -26.12 11.35 -0.23
CA GLN A 152 -26.73 11.99 0.94
C GLN A 152 -27.96 12.83 0.56
N GLU A 153 -27.90 13.57 -0.56
CA GLU A 153 -29.03 14.35 -1.08
C GLU A 153 -30.28 13.49 -1.39
N HIS A 154 -30.07 12.21 -1.70
CA HIS A 154 -31.15 11.27 -1.98
C HIS A 154 -31.60 10.49 -0.74
N ILE A 155 -30.98 10.68 0.42
CA ILE A 155 -31.37 10.01 1.66
C ILE A 155 -32.11 10.99 2.55
N ALA A 156 -33.38 10.71 2.78
CA ALA A 156 -34.24 11.49 3.67
C ALA A 156 -34.59 10.67 4.92
N THR A 157 -34.84 11.36 6.02
CA THR A 157 -35.48 10.78 7.20
C THR A 157 -36.92 11.27 7.20
N ASP A 158 -37.88 10.35 7.30
CA ASP A 158 -39.29 10.72 7.40
C ASP A 158 -39.68 11.17 8.82
N ASP A 159 -40.91 11.64 8.98
CA ASP A 159 -41.44 12.14 10.26
C ASP A 159 -41.44 11.07 11.38
N THR A 160 -41.28 9.80 11.04
CA THR A 160 -41.20 8.68 11.99
C THR A 160 -39.77 8.30 12.36
N GLY A 161 -38.78 8.97 11.77
CA GLY A 161 -37.36 8.66 11.97
C GLY A 161 -36.83 7.55 11.07
N GLN A 162 -37.61 7.06 10.09
CA GLN A 162 -37.19 6.02 9.18
C GLN A 162 -36.42 6.62 7.99
N LEU A 163 -35.30 5.99 7.64
CA LEU A 163 -34.48 6.38 6.49
C LEU A 163 -35.13 5.93 5.19
N ARG A 164 -35.11 6.78 4.16
CA ARG A 164 -35.64 6.48 2.83
C ARG A 164 -34.67 6.95 1.74
N LEU A 165 -34.56 6.16 0.67
CA LEU A 165 -33.89 6.54 -0.57
C LEU A 165 -34.91 7.10 -1.56
N GLY A 166 -34.73 8.36 -1.95
CA GLY A 166 -35.59 9.10 -2.88
C GLY A 166 -36.86 9.67 -2.25
N THR A 167 -37.62 10.41 -3.07
CA THR A 167 -38.87 11.08 -2.66
C THR A 167 -40.08 10.53 -3.42
N GLY A 168 -41.24 10.44 -2.75
CA GLY A 168 -42.51 10.07 -3.37
C GLY A 168 -42.75 8.56 -3.51
N GLU A 169 -43.60 8.18 -4.48
CA GLU A 169 -44.16 6.84 -4.67
C GLU A 169 -43.12 5.76 -5.03
N GLY A 170 -41.92 6.17 -5.45
CA GLY A 170 -40.78 5.29 -5.75
C GLY A 170 -39.72 5.20 -4.65
N SER A 171 -39.96 5.80 -3.48
CA SER A 171 -38.97 5.82 -2.40
C SER A 171 -38.82 4.46 -1.72
N VAL A 172 -37.58 4.10 -1.40
CA VAL A 172 -37.25 2.80 -0.80
C VAL A 172 -36.92 2.98 0.67
N ALA A 173 -37.58 2.24 1.56
CA ALA A 173 -37.26 2.25 2.98
C ALA A 173 -35.89 1.61 3.23
N LEU A 174 -35.08 2.27 4.04
CA LEU A 174 -33.75 1.82 4.44
C LEU A 174 -33.74 1.53 5.95
N MET A 175 -33.20 0.38 6.31
CA MET A 175 -32.91 -0.01 7.69
C MET A 175 -31.63 0.64 8.21
N GLY A 176 -30.76 1.12 7.31
CA GLY A 176 -29.52 1.79 7.67
C GLY A 176 -28.72 2.21 6.45
N VAL A 177 -27.94 3.27 6.61
CA VAL A 177 -26.96 3.74 5.62
C VAL A 177 -25.62 3.92 6.30
N PHE A 178 -24.57 3.39 5.67
CA PHE A 178 -23.20 3.53 6.14
C PHE A 178 -22.35 4.09 5.00
N TYR A 179 -21.69 5.20 5.28
CA TYR A 179 -20.70 5.77 4.39
C TYR A 179 -19.35 5.15 4.76
N LYS A 180 -18.77 4.41 3.82
CA LYS A 180 -17.42 3.91 3.95
C LYS A 180 -16.49 5.02 3.46
N GLU A 181 -16.20 5.95 4.37
CA GLU A 181 -15.45 7.17 4.09
C GLU A 181 -13.97 6.90 3.81
N GLN A 182 -13.45 5.76 4.29
CA GLN A 182 -12.11 5.29 3.97
C GLN A 182 -11.99 3.78 4.13
N LYS A 183 -11.23 3.12 3.25
CA LYS A 183 -10.61 1.85 3.59
C LYS A 183 -9.56 2.15 4.67
N SER A 184 -9.55 1.39 5.77
CA SER A 184 -8.54 1.61 6.82
C SER A 184 -7.15 1.53 6.21
N ARG A 185 -6.24 2.38 6.69
CA ARG A 185 -4.86 2.46 6.18
C ARG A 185 -4.18 1.10 6.09
N SER A 186 -4.34 0.27 7.13
CA SER A 186 -3.82 -1.10 7.15
C SER A 186 -4.44 -1.99 6.07
N SER A 187 -5.73 -1.87 5.78
CA SER A 187 -6.39 -2.61 4.69
C SER A 187 -5.99 -2.11 3.29
N LEU A 188 -5.59 -0.84 3.14
CA LEU A 188 -5.00 -0.33 1.90
C LEU A 188 -3.61 -0.93 1.69
N ILE A 189 -2.75 -0.88 2.71
CA ILE A 189 -1.39 -1.45 2.67
C ILE A 189 -1.47 -2.95 2.34
N LEU A 190 -2.31 -3.71 3.05
CA LEU A 190 -2.48 -5.15 2.79
C LEU A 190 -2.96 -5.44 1.37
N LYS A 191 -3.90 -4.63 0.85
CA LYS A 191 -4.40 -4.78 -0.52
C LYS A 191 -3.34 -4.46 -1.57
N LEU A 192 -2.46 -3.48 -1.31
CA LEU A 192 -1.36 -3.15 -2.21
C LEU A 192 -0.30 -4.25 -2.19
N LEU A 193 0.08 -4.75 -1.02
CA LEU A 193 1.01 -5.89 -0.88
C LEU A 193 0.57 -7.14 -1.65
N HIS A 194 -0.74 -7.36 -1.82
CA HIS A 194 -1.30 -8.48 -2.58
C HIS A 194 -1.41 -8.22 -4.10
N LYS A 195 -1.20 -6.99 -4.57
CA LYS A 195 -1.28 -6.64 -6.00
C LYS A 195 0.13 -6.61 -6.62
N PRO A 196 0.39 -7.33 -7.71
CA PRO A 196 1.73 -7.42 -8.31
C PRO A 196 2.29 -6.05 -8.73
N ASP A 197 1.47 -5.17 -9.31
CA ASP A 197 1.99 -3.91 -9.86
C ASP A 197 2.19 -2.79 -8.81
N ASN A 198 1.71 -2.97 -7.56
CA ASN A 198 1.73 -1.95 -6.47
C ASN A 198 1.26 -0.53 -6.86
N VAL A 199 0.59 -0.36 -8.01
CA VAL A 199 0.16 0.96 -8.47
C VAL A 199 -1.09 1.39 -7.71
N ALA A 200 -0.95 2.44 -6.90
CA ALA A 200 -2.03 3.01 -6.12
C ALA A 200 -3.16 3.66 -6.96
N SER A 201 -2.99 3.76 -8.28
CA SER A 201 -3.96 4.32 -9.24
C SER A 201 -5.21 3.45 -9.41
N GLU A 202 -5.19 2.18 -8.99
CA GLU A 202 -6.29 1.23 -9.23
C GLU A 202 -7.13 0.85 -8.00
N VAL A 203 -7.13 1.65 -6.93
CA VAL A 203 -8.02 1.37 -5.80
C VAL A 203 -9.35 2.10 -6.02
N TYR A 204 -10.20 1.50 -6.86
CA TYR A 204 -11.56 1.98 -7.15
C TYR A 204 -12.54 1.84 -5.96
N ASP A 205 -12.18 1.05 -4.94
CA ASP A 205 -12.97 0.77 -3.72
C ASP A 205 -12.51 1.66 -2.53
N ARG A 206 -12.24 2.95 -2.80
CA ARG A 206 -11.82 3.90 -1.74
C ARG A 206 -13.00 4.53 -1.01
N MET A 207 -14.12 4.68 -1.71
CA MET A 207 -15.37 5.24 -1.19
C MET A 207 -16.50 4.29 -1.53
N GLY A 208 -17.43 4.11 -0.60
CA GLY A 208 -18.60 3.27 -0.84
C GLY A 208 -19.76 3.67 0.04
N VAL A 209 -20.96 3.44 -0.45
CA VAL A 209 -22.20 3.59 0.32
C VAL A 209 -22.80 2.21 0.51
N LYS A 210 -23.08 1.84 1.76
CA LYS A 210 -23.81 0.63 2.09
C LYS A 210 -25.21 1.02 2.54
N MET A 211 -26.20 0.68 1.72
CA MET A 211 -27.63 0.80 2.05
C MET A 211 -28.16 -0.57 2.47
N ILE A 212 -28.85 -0.63 3.61
CA ILE A 212 -29.50 -1.83 4.12
C ILE A 212 -31.00 -1.69 3.88
N THR A 213 -31.58 -2.61 3.12
CA THR A 213 -33.03 -2.69 2.90
C THR A 213 -33.63 -3.84 3.71
N GLN A 214 -34.94 -3.81 3.94
CA GLN A 214 -35.62 -4.87 4.68
C GLN A 214 -35.74 -6.15 3.83
N THR A 215 -35.90 -5.99 2.51
CA THR A 215 -36.08 -7.10 1.57
C THR A 215 -35.16 -7.03 0.36
N LYS A 216 -35.04 -8.16 -0.34
CA LYS A 216 -34.28 -8.26 -1.61
C LYS A 216 -34.93 -7.45 -2.74
N VAL A 217 -36.26 -7.35 -2.74
CA VAL A 217 -36.99 -6.56 -3.75
C VAL A 217 -36.69 -5.08 -3.59
N GLU A 218 -36.68 -4.58 -2.36
CA GLU A 218 -36.28 -3.20 -2.07
C GLU A 218 -34.82 -2.93 -2.43
N ALA A 219 -33.92 -3.90 -2.26
CA ALA A 219 -32.54 -3.74 -2.73
C ALA A 219 -32.48 -3.53 -4.26
N LEU A 220 -33.32 -4.24 -5.03
CA LEU A 220 -33.43 -4.05 -6.47
C LEU A 220 -34.06 -2.70 -6.83
N LEU A 221 -35.06 -2.24 -6.07
CA LEU A 221 -35.65 -0.92 -6.24
C LEU A 221 -34.64 0.20 -5.95
N ALA A 222 -33.81 0.03 -4.92
CA ALA A 222 -32.74 0.96 -4.59
C ALA A 222 -31.69 1.01 -5.71
N LEU A 223 -31.29 -0.14 -6.25
CA LEU A 223 -30.40 -0.19 -7.42
C LEU A 223 -31.02 0.45 -8.67
N LYS A 224 -32.33 0.26 -8.89
CA LYS A 224 -33.07 0.90 -9.98
C LYS A 224 -33.10 2.43 -9.83
N TYR A 225 -33.25 2.93 -8.60
CA TYR A 225 -33.25 4.36 -8.30
C TYR A 225 -31.90 5.02 -8.59
N LEU A 226 -30.79 4.31 -8.32
CA LEU A 226 -29.42 4.82 -8.43
C LEU A 226 -28.79 4.67 -9.83
N ARG A 227 -29.49 4.02 -10.77
CA ARG A 227 -29.02 3.79 -12.14
C ARG A 227 -29.42 4.95 -13.05
#